data_AF-A0A101KUP3-F1
#
_entry.id   AF-A0A101KUP3-F1
#
_cell.length_a   1.000
_cell.length_b   1.000
_cell.length_c   1.000
_cell.angle_alpha   90.00
_cell.angle_beta   90.00
_cell.angle_gamma   90.00
#
_symmetry.space_group_name_H-M   'P 1'
#
loop_
_entity.id
_entity.type
_entity.pdbx_description
1 polymer ?
#
loop_
_entity_poly.entity_id
_entity_poly.type
_entity_poly.pdbx_seq_one_letter_code
_entity_poly.pdbx_strand_id
1 'polypeptide(L)'
;MKTQKAAPGASGIKVLLLAIGLAGVANPSSASTIPVGNSTPQTVPAPVILGGVSLARLQPWQPAAAYRITGVVSAYGPPEAYLTAGSSSGEAGIDPIQVDPIQTGAIIPGVFGSVALSMRNFPVAARWAPVYKAILDCTQGSACDRKNAAFAGIIDIASAKGFRDKLAFVNSSINRLIAYRKDSVVYGKLDYWAKPSEILEHRAGDCEDFAILKMAALLRAGIPAQSMSLVVLQDRRRKFFHAVLSVSTGSGAFILDSLSNNVAMDRDLPDYVPLYSFSTDRAWIHGSKSGAQIADIAGGFSTVAPGEGSSPDLAVTPEISDSGAK
;
A
#
# COMPACT_ATOMS: atom_id res chain seq x y z
N MET A 1 -19.50 51.40 47.52
CA MET A 1 -20.38 50.84 48.58
C MET A 1 -21.46 50.04 47.88
N LYS A 2 -21.70 48.74 48.06
CA LYS A 2 -21.29 47.75 49.04
C LYS A 2 -20.94 46.45 48.30
N THR A 3 -19.90 45.80 48.79
CA THR A 3 -19.49 44.43 48.50
C THR A 3 -20.51 43.41 49.03
N GLN A 4 -20.72 42.32 48.32
CA GLN A 4 -21.22 41.07 48.91
C GLN A 4 -20.33 39.90 48.46
N LYS A 5 -19.83 39.21 49.48
CA LYS A 5 -18.93 38.04 49.43
C LYS A 5 -19.55 37.00 50.37
N ALA A 6 -19.79 35.79 49.87
CA ALA A 6 -19.96 34.54 50.63
C ALA A 6 -19.92 33.41 49.58
N ALA A 7 -18.80 32.68 49.43
CA ALA A 7 -18.34 31.51 50.19
C ALA A 7 -19.08 30.20 49.81
N PRO A 8 -18.36 29.08 49.59
CA PRO A 8 -18.86 27.91 48.88
C PRO A 8 -19.50 26.87 49.81
N GLY A 9 -20.63 26.31 49.39
CA GLY A 9 -21.25 25.16 50.06
C GLY A 9 -20.66 23.85 49.55
N ALA A 10 -19.87 23.19 50.40
CA ALA A 10 -19.54 21.78 50.25
C ALA A 10 -20.77 20.94 50.64
N SER A 11 -21.19 20.00 49.79
CA SER A 11 -22.06 18.91 50.24
C SER A 11 -21.99 17.69 49.34
N GLY A 12 -21.44 16.61 49.91
CA GLY A 12 -22.04 15.28 49.85
C GLY A 12 -22.01 14.54 48.52
N ILE A 13 -20.97 13.75 48.32
CA ILE A 13 -20.99 12.56 47.47
C ILE A 13 -22.11 11.64 47.96
N LYS A 14 -23.16 11.44 47.14
CA LYS A 14 -24.09 10.31 47.29
C LYS A 14 -23.64 9.19 46.36
N VAL A 15 -22.89 8.24 46.93
CA VAL A 15 -22.67 6.93 46.31
C VAL A 15 -23.99 6.17 46.35
N LEU A 16 -24.62 5.98 45.19
CA LEU A 16 -25.73 5.04 45.05
C LEU A 16 -25.15 3.68 44.69
N LEU A 17 -25.00 2.82 45.69
CA LEU A 17 -24.75 1.39 45.52
C LEU A 17 -26.02 0.73 44.98
N LEU A 18 -26.05 0.42 43.69
CA LEU A 18 -27.06 -0.47 43.12
C LEU A 18 -26.49 -1.88 43.07
N ALA A 19 -26.85 -2.69 44.07
CA ALA A 19 -26.63 -4.12 44.07
C ALA A 19 -27.67 -4.77 43.14
N ILE A 20 -27.23 -5.29 41.99
CA ILE A 20 -28.01 -6.24 41.20
C ILE A 20 -27.43 -7.62 41.47
N GLY A 21 -28.17 -8.39 42.26
CA GLY A 21 -27.88 -9.79 42.57
C GLY A 21 -28.09 -10.69 41.36
N LEU A 22 -27.22 -11.69 41.26
CA LEU A 22 -27.17 -12.76 40.28
C LEU A 22 -28.45 -13.61 40.26
N ALA A 23 -28.99 -13.83 39.07
CA ALA A 23 -29.73 -15.05 38.74
C ALA A 23 -29.12 -15.62 37.45
N GLY A 24 -28.04 -16.39 37.60
CA GLY A 24 -27.50 -17.22 36.54
C GLY A 24 -28.39 -18.44 36.36
N VAL A 25 -29.15 -18.47 35.27
CA VAL A 25 -29.83 -19.70 34.82
C VAL A 25 -28.86 -20.38 33.87
N ALA A 26 -28.26 -21.47 34.32
CA ALA A 26 -27.46 -22.34 33.48
C ALA A 26 -28.39 -23.03 32.48
N ASN A 27 -28.31 -22.65 31.21
CA ASN A 27 -28.87 -23.44 30.11
C ASN A 27 -28.04 -24.74 30.01
N PRO A 28 -28.64 -25.94 30.16
CA PRO A 28 -28.00 -27.14 29.67
C PRO A 28 -28.02 -27.10 28.14
N SER A 29 -26.88 -26.83 27.52
CA SER A 29 -26.67 -27.16 26.11
C SER A 29 -26.74 -28.67 25.96
N SER A 30 -27.86 -29.17 25.46
CA SER A 30 -27.98 -30.56 25.01
C SER A 30 -27.09 -30.75 23.78
N ALA A 31 -25.93 -31.38 23.97
CA ALA A 31 -25.15 -31.94 22.89
C ALA A 31 -25.84 -33.25 22.46
N SER A 32 -26.52 -33.23 21.33
CA SER A 32 -27.00 -34.45 20.68
C SER A 32 -25.79 -35.30 20.30
N THR A 33 -25.66 -36.48 20.91
CA THR A 33 -24.77 -37.55 20.45
C THR A 33 -25.24 -38.03 19.09
N ILE A 34 -24.50 -37.70 18.03
CA ILE A 34 -24.70 -38.31 16.71
C ILE A 34 -24.05 -39.70 16.74
N PRO A 35 -24.77 -40.78 16.35
CA PRO A 35 -24.18 -42.10 16.24
C PRO A 35 -23.14 -42.12 15.13
N VAL A 36 -21.97 -42.69 15.43
CA VAL A 36 -20.91 -42.97 14.44
C VAL A 36 -21.44 -44.05 13.48
N GLY A 37 -21.97 -43.61 12.36
CA GLY A 37 -22.24 -44.44 11.19
C GLY A 37 -21.05 -44.39 10.22
N ASN A 38 -20.50 -45.54 9.88
CA ASN A 38 -19.47 -45.69 8.85
C ASN A 38 -19.92 -45.03 7.55
N SER A 39 -19.33 -43.88 7.22
CA SER A 39 -19.55 -43.18 5.95
C SER A 39 -18.42 -43.56 5.01
N THR A 40 -18.68 -44.46 4.07
CA THR A 40 -17.81 -44.65 2.92
C THR A 40 -17.82 -43.36 2.08
N PRO A 41 -16.66 -42.86 1.60
CA PRO A 41 -16.65 -41.70 0.71
C PRO A 41 -17.36 -42.07 -0.60
N GLN A 42 -18.57 -41.53 -0.82
CA GLN A 42 -19.15 -41.52 -2.15
C GLN A 42 -18.45 -40.46 -2.98
N THR A 43 -17.69 -40.91 -3.98
CA THR A 43 -17.08 -40.04 -4.98
C THR A 43 -18.19 -39.41 -5.82
N VAL A 44 -18.48 -38.14 -5.62
CA VAL A 44 -19.37 -37.37 -6.50
C VAL A 44 -18.57 -36.98 -7.74
N PRO A 45 -18.95 -37.41 -8.96
CA PRO A 45 -18.23 -37.02 -10.16
C PRO A 45 -18.43 -35.52 -10.44
N ALA A 46 -17.33 -34.83 -10.72
CA ALA A 46 -17.36 -33.41 -11.07
C ALA A 46 -18.11 -33.19 -12.40
N PRO A 47 -18.88 -32.09 -12.54
CA PRO A 47 -19.56 -31.78 -13.79
C PRO A 47 -18.54 -31.47 -14.89
N VAL A 48 -18.79 -31.99 -16.09
CA VAL A 48 -17.87 -31.86 -17.25
C VAL A 48 -17.94 -30.46 -17.90
N ILE A 49 -18.94 -29.64 -17.54
CA ILE A 49 -19.13 -28.29 -18.06
C ILE A 49 -19.50 -27.35 -16.92
N LEU A 50 -18.79 -26.23 -16.81
CA LEU A 50 -19.14 -25.13 -15.89
C LEU A 50 -19.26 -23.83 -16.71
N GLY A 51 -20.43 -23.21 -16.71
CA GLY A 51 -20.64 -21.92 -17.40
C GLY A 51 -20.42 -21.93 -18.92
N GLY A 52 -20.66 -23.06 -19.60
CA GLY A 52 -20.49 -23.19 -21.05
C GLY A 52 -19.07 -23.52 -21.51
N VAL A 53 -18.12 -23.70 -20.58
CA VAL A 53 -16.73 -24.09 -20.88
C VAL A 53 -16.53 -25.57 -20.58
N SER A 54 -16.02 -26.34 -21.54
CA SER A 54 -15.74 -27.77 -21.37
C SER A 54 -14.48 -27.97 -20.53
N LEU A 55 -14.57 -28.78 -19.47
CA LEU A 55 -13.45 -29.12 -18.58
C LEU A 55 -12.71 -30.40 -19.04
N ALA A 56 -13.05 -30.93 -20.20
CA ALA A 56 -12.34 -32.05 -20.80
C ALA A 56 -10.92 -31.62 -21.20
N ARG A 57 -9.92 -32.08 -20.43
CA ARG A 57 -8.50 -31.83 -20.71
C ARG A 57 -8.08 -32.62 -21.96
N LEU A 58 -7.98 -31.94 -23.10
CA LEU A 58 -7.34 -32.50 -24.28
C LEU A 58 -5.81 -32.43 -24.07
N GLN A 59 -5.21 -33.62 -23.92
CA GLN A 59 -3.77 -33.93 -23.78
C GLN A 59 -3.17 -33.93 -22.36
N PRO A 60 -2.45 -35.02 -21.99
CA PRO A 60 -1.54 -35.02 -20.85
C PRO A 60 -0.37 -34.04 -21.08
N TRP A 61 0.00 -33.33 -20.03
CA TRP A 61 1.18 -32.45 -20.01
C TRP A 61 2.45 -33.26 -20.27
N GLN A 62 3.25 -32.84 -21.26
CA GLN A 62 4.59 -33.38 -21.52
C GLN A 62 5.64 -32.42 -20.96
N PRO A 63 6.66 -32.91 -20.21
CA PRO A 63 7.74 -32.05 -19.73
C PRO A 63 8.63 -31.62 -20.92
N ALA A 64 9.01 -30.35 -20.95
CA ALA A 64 9.99 -29.84 -21.91
C ALA A 64 11.38 -30.44 -21.64
N ALA A 65 12.10 -30.82 -22.69
CA ALA A 65 13.45 -31.37 -22.59
C ALA A 65 14.41 -30.37 -21.93
N ALA A 66 15.18 -30.85 -20.94
CA ALA A 66 16.20 -30.06 -20.28
C ALA A 66 17.30 -29.64 -21.27
N TYR A 67 17.50 -28.33 -21.44
CA TYR A 67 18.64 -27.77 -22.16
C TYR A 67 19.94 -28.19 -21.44
N ARG A 68 20.81 -28.92 -22.13
CA ARG A 68 22.18 -29.21 -21.65
C ARG A 68 23.08 -28.01 -21.94
N ILE A 69 23.61 -27.40 -20.89
CA ILE A 69 24.73 -26.46 -21.00
C ILE A 69 26.00 -27.31 -21.10
N THR A 70 26.57 -27.42 -22.29
CA THR A 70 27.94 -27.93 -22.48
C THR A 70 28.92 -26.87 -21.99
N GLY A 71 29.45 -27.06 -20.78
CA GLY A 71 30.59 -26.31 -20.27
C GLY A 71 31.87 -26.76 -20.98
N VAL A 72 32.52 -25.85 -21.68
CA VAL A 72 33.92 -25.99 -22.11
C VAL A 72 34.79 -25.54 -20.93
N VAL A 73 35.47 -26.48 -20.29
CA VAL A 73 36.58 -26.18 -19.38
C VAL A 73 37.82 -26.88 -19.93
N SER A 74 38.83 -26.07 -20.25
CA SER A 74 40.14 -26.53 -20.67
C SER A 74 41.04 -26.79 -19.46
N ALA A 75 41.72 -27.94 -19.52
CA ALA A 75 43.00 -28.36 -18.95
C ALA A 75 43.46 -27.77 -17.60
N TYR A 76 43.45 -28.59 -16.53
CA TYR A 76 44.63 -29.01 -15.75
C TYR A 76 44.25 -30.10 -14.70
N GLY A 77 44.74 -31.34 -14.93
CA GLY A 77 45.17 -32.41 -13.99
C GLY A 77 44.39 -32.87 -12.73
N PRO A 78 44.14 -34.19 -12.54
CA PRO A 78 43.78 -34.86 -11.26
C PRO A 78 45.04 -35.54 -10.62
N PRO A 79 44.99 -36.44 -9.59
CA PRO A 79 43.87 -37.05 -8.83
C PRO A 79 44.08 -37.21 -7.29
N GLU A 80 43.05 -37.70 -6.58
CA GLU A 80 43.07 -38.75 -5.51
C GLU A 80 41.70 -38.71 -4.79
N ALA A 81 40.75 -39.62 -5.05
CA ALA A 81 40.62 -41.00 -4.56
C ALA A 81 40.55 -41.11 -3.03
N TYR A 82 39.34 -41.28 -2.48
CA TYR A 82 39.02 -42.42 -1.61
C TYR A 82 37.52 -42.73 -1.66
N LEU A 83 37.24 -43.97 -2.06
CA LEU A 83 35.97 -44.67 -1.94
C LEU A 83 35.84 -45.19 -0.51
N THR A 84 34.67 -45.05 0.10
CA THR A 84 34.09 -46.12 0.92
C THR A 84 32.59 -46.15 0.71
N ALA A 85 32.15 -47.22 0.04
CA ALA A 85 30.77 -47.64 -0.01
C ALA A 85 30.37 -48.33 1.31
N GLY A 86 29.13 -48.10 1.74
CA GLY A 86 28.46 -48.86 2.78
C GLY A 86 26.96 -48.80 2.56
N SER A 87 26.43 -49.79 1.83
CA SER A 87 25.00 -50.08 1.71
C SER A 87 24.47 -50.63 3.04
N SER A 88 23.28 -50.20 3.49
CA SER A 88 22.05 -51.00 3.41
C SER A 88 20.94 -50.45 4.33
N SER A 89 19.79 -50.18 3.72
CA SER A 89 18.41 -50.44 4.17
C SER A 89 18.03 -50.29 5.65
N GLY A 90 17.05 -49.41 5.91
CA GLY A 90 16.28 -49.41 7.15
C GLY A 90 15.18 -48.34 7.20
N GLU A 91 13.98 -48.73 6.77
CA GLU A 91 12.66 -48.28 7.23
C GLU A 91 12.14 -46.84 7.02
N ALA A 92 10.83 -46.83 6.73
CA ALA A 92 10.00 -45.72 6.35
C ALA A 92 9.73 -44.73 7.50
N GLY A 93 10.04 -43.46 7.26
CA GLY A 93 9.37 -42.33 7.91
C GLY A 93 8.40 -41.70 6.92
N ILE A 94 7.11 -41.76 7.23
CA ILE A 94 6.07 -40.98 6.56
C ILE A 94 6.31 -39.52 6.94
N ASP A 95 6.93 -38.73 6.07
CA ASP A 95 6.87 -37.28 6.18
C ASP A 95 5.49 -36.82 5.68
N PRO A 96 4.67 -36.16 6.51
CA PRO A 96 3.42 -35.60 6.03
C PRO A 96 3.76 -34.45 5.09
N ILE A 97 3.29 -34.56 3.85
CA ILE A 97 3.13 -33.50 2.83
C ILE A 97 3.59 -32.13 3.36
N GLN A 98 4.88 -31.82 3.19
CA GLN A 98 5.34 -30.47 3.42
C GLN A 98 4.90 -29.68 2.20
N VAL A 99 3.73 -29.06 2.31
CA VAL A 99 3.26 -28.06 1.35
C VAL A 99 4.35 -27.01 1.26
N ASP A 100 5.04 -26.96 0.13
CA ASP A 100 5.99 -25.88 -0.16
C ASP A 100 5.22 -24.56 0.00
N PRO A 101 5.61 -23.67 0.94
CA PRO A 101 4.93 -22.40 1.07
C PRO A 101 5.10 -21.65 -0.25
N ILE A 102 3.97 -21.17 -0.76
CA ILE A 102 3.86 -20.38 -1.98
C ILE A 102 5.06 -19.42 -2.03
N GLN A 103 5.86 -19.48 -3.09
CA GLN A 103 6.82 -18.43 -3.45
C GLN A 103 6.02 -17.16 -3.77
N THR A 104 5.57 -16.51 -2.71
CA THR A 104 4.80 -15.27 -2.70
C THR A 104 5.82 -14.17 -2.95
N GLY A 105 5.51 -13.28 -3.91
CA GLY A 105 6.42 -12.23 -4.36
C GLY A 105 7.13 -11.55 -3.18
N ALA A 106 8.44 -11.32 -3.33
CA ALA A 106 9.35 -10.86 -2.29
C ALA A 106 8.67 -9.85 -1.34
N ILE A 107 8.34 -10.34 -0.14
CA ILE A 107 7.78 -9.54 0.94
C ILE A 107 8.91 -8.65 1.44
N ILE A 108 8.86 -7.35 1.12
CA ILE A 108 9.90 -6.40 1.51
C ILE A 108 9.38 -5.44 2.59
N PRO A 109 10.26 -4.89 3.46
CA PRO A 109 9.89 -3.77 4.32
C PRO A 109 9.32 -2.62 3.49
N GLY A 110 8.13 -2.16 3.86
CA GLY A 110 7.46 -1.02 3.23
C GLY A 110 7.64 0.27 4.04
N VAL A 111 7.20 1.38 3.47
CA VAL A 111 7.12 2.69 4.13
C VAL A 111 6.11 2.67 5.29
N PHE A 112 6.24 3.55 6.28
CA PHE A 112 5.31 3.68 7.41
C PHE A 112 5.19 2.38 8.24
N GLY A 113 6.28 1.61 8.33
CA GLY A 113 6.30 0.33 9.06
C GLY A 113 5.47 -0.80 8.43
N SER A 114 4.97 -0.59 7.20
CA SER A 114 4.20 -1.60 6.46
C SER A 114 5.06 -2.72 5.89
N VAL A 115 4.40 -3.67 5.27
CA VAL A 115 4.98 -4.68 4.38
C VAL A 115 4.53 -4.37 2.96
N ALA A 116 5.43 -4.46 2.00
CA ALA A 116 5.11 -4.23 0.59
C ALA A 116 5.19 -5.52 -0.22
N LEU A 117 4.11 -5.83 -0.94
CA LEU A 117 3.97 -6.98 -1.84
C LEU A 117 4.02 -6.48 -3.28
N SER A 118 5.03 -6.90 -4.05
CA SER A 118 5.16 -6.47 -5.44
C SER A 118 4.06 -7.06 -6.33
N MET A 119 3.46 -6.22 -7.16
CA MET A 119 2.38 -6.58 -8.07
C MET A 119 2.80 -6.40 -9.52
N ARG A 120 2.60 -7.44 -10.35
CA ARG A 120 2.85 -7.38 -11.80
C ARG A 120 1.67 -6.82 -12.59
N ASN A 121 0.45 -7.19 -12.20
CA ASN A 121 -0.79 -6.80 -12.88
C ASN A 121 -1.68 -6.04 -11.90
N PHE A 122 -1.36 -4.78 -11.63
CA PHE A 122 -2.15 -3.93 -10.75
C PHE A 122 -3.00 -2.95 -11.59
N PRO A 123 -4.34 -3.03 -11.56
CA PRO A 123 -5.19 -2.20 -12.43
C PRO A 123 -4.93 -0.69 -12.32
N VAL A 124 -4.61 -0.21 -11.11
CA VAL A 124 -4.29 1.20 -10.86
C VAL A 124 -2.97 1.61 -11.53
N ALA A 125 -2.04 0.67 -11.81
CA ALA A 125 -0.78 0.95 -12.49
C ALA A 125 -0.95 1.46 -13.93
N ALA A 126 -2.10 1.21 -14.56
CA ALA A 126 -2.42 1.75 -15.88
C ALA A 126 -2.43 3.30 -15.90
N ARG A 127 -2.74 3.91 -14.75
CA ARG A 127 -2.72 5.37 -14.56
C ARG A 127 -1.29 5.89 -14.43
N TRP A 128 -0.44 5.12 -13.76
CA TRP A 128 0.93 5.50 -13.44
C TRP A 128 1.88 5.45 -14.64
N ALA A 129 1.80 4.42 -15.49
CA ALA A 129 2.73 4.23 -16.60
C ALA A 129 2.88 5.47 -17.54
N PRO A 130 1.81 6.11 -18.04
CA PRO A 130 1.94 7.31 -18.87
C PRO A 130 2.51 8.51 -18.10
N VAL A 131 2.18 8.64 -16.80
CA VAL A 131 2.68 9.71 -15.93
C VAL A 131 4.18 9.54 -15.69
N TYR A 132 4.62 8.33 -15.35
CA TYR A 132 6.03 8.04 -15.13
C TYR A 132 6.86 8.26 -16.39
N LYS A 133 6.34 7.87 -17.55
CA LYS A 133 6.96 8.22 -18.83
C LYS A 133 7.09 9.73 -18.99
N ALA A 134 6.06 10.51 -18.66
CA ALA A 134 6.12 11.96 -18.73
C ALA A 134 7.08 12.59 -17.71
N ILE A 135 7.28 11.97 -16.54
CA ILE A 135 8.34 12.34 -15.60
C ILE A 135 9.73 12.17 -16.23
N LEU A 136 9.97 11.03 -16.89
CA LEU A 136 11.24 10.78 -17.59
C LEU A 136 11.46 11.74 -18.77
N ASP A 137 10.39 12.05 -19.50
CA ASP A 137 10.44 12.94 -20.68
C ASP A 137 10.53 14.43 -20.27
N CYS A 138 10.26 14.77 -19.00
CA CYS A 138 10.45 16.13 -18.46
C CYS A 138 11.94 16.38 -18.19
N THR A 139 12.71 16.64 -19.25
CA THR A 139 14.15 16.92 -19.21
C THR A 139 14.46 18.40 -19.49
N GLN A 140 15.72 18.79 -19.31
CA GLN A 140 16.17 20.15 -19.64
C GLN A 140 15.90 20.48 -21.12
N GLY A 141 15.26 21.62 -21.39
CA GLY A 141 14.89 22.03 -22.75
C GLY A 141 13.65 21.34 -23.34
N SER A 142 13.05 20.36 -22.64
CA SER A 142 11.76 19.78 -23.02
C SER A 142 10.61 20.81 -22.91
N ALA A 143 9.42 20.46 -23.39
CA ALA A 143 8.23 21.30 -23.24
C ALA A 143 7.87 21.56 -21.76
N CYS A 144 8.17 20.60 -20.89
CA CYS A 144 8.00 20.71 -19.43
C CYS A 144 8.80 21.90 -18.86
N ASP A 145 10.05 22.05 -19.31
CA ASP A 145 11.02 23.00 -18.79
C ASP A 145 10.92 24.37 -19.46
N ARG A 146 10.87 24.40 -20.81
CA ARG A 146 10.89 25.66 -21.59
C ARG A 146 9.72 26.57 -21.29
N LYS A 147 8.57 26.00 -20.94
CA LYS A 147 7.36 26.78 -20.63
C LYS A 147 7.31 27.24 -19.17
N ASN A 148 8.23 26.79 -18.31
CA ASN A 148 8.14 26.95 -16.86
C ASN A 148 9.48 27.31 -16.22
N ALA A 149 9.93 28.55 -16.42
CA ALA A 149 11.20 29.05 -15.88
C ALA A 149 11.32 28.92 -14.35
N ALA A 150 10.21 29.07 -13.61
CA ALA A 150 10.20 28.89 -12.16
C ALA A 150 10.53 27.45 -11.75
N PHE A 151 10.01 26.47 -12.49
CA PHE A 151 10.30 25.06 -12.24
C PHE A 151 11.76 24.72 -12.57
N ALA A 152 12.26 25.22 -13.70
CA ALA A 152 13.68 25.10 -14.07
C ALA A 152 14.60 25.64 -12.97
N GLY A 153 14.33 26.88 -12.49
CA GLY A 153 15.12 27.50 -11.44
C GLY A 153 15.07 26.75 -10.10
N ILE A 154 13.94 26.12 -9.75
CA ILE A 154 13.86 25.23 -8.58
C ILE A 154 14.82 24.04 -8.74
N ILE A 155 14.88 23.43 -9.91
CA ILE A 155 15.73 22.27 -10.17
C ILE A 155 17.21 22.67 -10.12
N ASP A 156 17.58 23.80 -10.71
CA ASP A 156 18.95 24.30 -10.70
C ASP A 156 19.44 24.55 -9.27
N ILE A 157 18.62 25.23 -8.47
CA ILE A 157 18.94 25.50 -7.06
C ILE A 157 18.96 24.19 -6.25
N ALA A 158 18.04 23.25 -6.51
CA ALA A 158 17.98 21.96 -5.82
C ALA A 158 19.23 21.12 -6.13
N SER A 159 19.71 21.12 -7.38
CA SER A 159 20.85 20.32 -7.83
C SER A 159 22.15 20.66 -7.09
N ALA A 160 22.31 21.92 -6.68
CA ALA A 160 23.46 22.39 -5.90
C ALA A 160 23.37 22.08 -4.38
N LYS A 161 22.26 21.54 -3.88
CA LYS A 161 22.06 21.28 -2.45
C LYS A 161 22.50 19.87 -2.03
N GLY A 162 22.90 19.77 -0.76
CA GLY A 162 23.04 18.48 -0.08
C GLY A 162 21.69 17.77 0.03
N PHE A 163 21.72 16.45 0.28
CA PHE A 163 20.54 15.57 0.16
C PHE A 163 19.31 16.08 0.95
N ARG A 164 19.42 16.34 2.26
CA ARG A 164 18.27 16.76 3.08
C ARG A 164 17.73 18.13 2.66
N ASP A 165 18.63 19.09 2.44
CA ASP A 165 18.24 20.43 2.00
C ASP A 165 17.61 20.42 0.61
N LYS A 166 18.04 19.51 -0.27
CA LYS A 166 17.44 19.27 -1.58
C LYS A 166 15.99 18.81 -1.45
N LEU A 167 15.71 17.82 -0.59
CA LEU A 167 14.35 17.36 -0.33
C LEU A 167 13.47 18.48 0.23
N ALA A 168 13.95 19.18 1.27
CA ALA A 168 13.20 20.27 1.90
C ALA A 168 12.94 21.44 0.94
N PHE A 169 13.94 21.79 0.13
CA PHE A 169 13.83 22.86 -0.85
C PHE A 169 12.83 22.50 -1.95
N VAL A 170 12.90 21.31 -2.54
CA VAL A 170 11.94 20.87 -3.56
C VAL A 170 10.54 20.79 -2.98
N ASN A 171 10.37 20.16 -1.81
CA ASN A 171 9.06 20.03 -1.16
C ASN A 171 8.37 21.38 -1.00
N SER A 172 9.07 22.31 -0.34
CA SER A 172 8.50 23.62 -0.04
C SER A 172 8.34 24.51 -1.28
N SER A 173 9.22 24.39 -2.28
CA SER A 173 9.14 25.19 -3.50
C SER A 173 8.01 24.73 -4.40
N ILE A 174 7.79 23.42 -4.56
CA ILE A 174 6.63 22.91 -5.30
C ILE A 174 5.33 23.23 -4.57
N ASN A 175 5.29 23.10 -3.24
CA ASN A 175 4.10 23.47 -2.45
C ASN A 175 3.71 24.95 -2.61
N ARG A 176 4.66 25.82 -2.97
CA ARG A 176 4.40 27.23 -3.28
C ARG A 176 4.17 27.52 -4.76
N LEU A 177 4.68 26.65 -5.64
CA LEU A 177 4.61 26.84 -7.09
C LEU A 177 3.19 26.57 -7.64
N ILE A 178 2.48 25.59 -7.05
CA ILE A 178 1.16 25.18 -7.51
C ILE A 178 0.13 25.25 -6.38
N ALA A 179 -1.13 25.53 -6.73
CA ALA A 179 -2.23 25.63 -5.78
C ALA A 179 -2.93 24.28 -5.60
N TYR A 180 -3.23 23.91 -4.35
CA TYR A 180 -4.02 22.71 -4.10
C TYR A 180 -5.46 22.88 -4.63
N ARG A 181 -5.88 22.06 -5.58
CA ARG A 181 -7.24 22.04 -6.16
C ARG A 181 -7.59 20.60 -6.56
N LYS A 182 -8.82 20.22 -6.26
CA LYS A 182 -9.45 18.96 -6.66
C LYS A 182 -9.43 18.76 -8.17
N ASP A 183 -9.29 17.53 -8.63
CA ASP A 183 -9.28 17.17 -10.05
C ASP A 183 -10.60 17.49 -10.75
N SER A 184 -11.70 17.39 -10.01
CA SER A 184 -13.03 17.77 -10.52
C SER A 184 -13.08 19.23 -10.95
N VAL A 185 -12.25 20.09 -10.34
CA VAL A 185 -12.15 21.52 -10.66
C VAL A 185 -11.12 21.78 -11.76
N VAL A 186 -9.96 21.10 -11.73
CA VAL A 186 -8.86 21.37 -12.67
C VAL A 186 -9.07 20.65 -14.01
N TYR A 187 -9.48 19.39 -13.96
CA TYR A 187 -9.53 18.46 -15.09
C TYR A 187 -10.94 17.96 -15.43
N GLY A 188 -11.95 18.30 -14.61
CA GLY A 188 -13.34 17.87 -14.81
C GLY A 188 -13.53 16.37 -14.63
N LYS A 189 -12.64 15.71 -13.88
CA LYS A 189 -12.64 14.27 -13.62
C LYS A 189 -12.62 14.02 -12.12
N LEU A 190 -13.14 12.87 -11.68
CA LEU A 190 -13.12 12.52 -10.26
C LEU A 190 -11.70 12.25 -9.76
N ASP A 191 -10.84 11.69 -10.60
CA ASP A 191 -9.46 11.37 -10.25
C ASP A 191 -8.68 11.27 -11.56
N TYR A 192 -7.67 12.12 -11.74
CA TYR A 192 -6.89 12.31 -12.95
C TYR A 192 -5.43 12.61 -12.61
N TRP A 193 -4.57 11.62 -12.81
CA TRP A 193 -3.15 11.78 -12.55
C TRP A 193 -2.49 12.56 -13.68
N ALA A 194 -2.19 13.84 -13.44
CA ALA A 194 -1.69 14.72 -14.47
C ALA A 194 -0.18 14.53 -14.72
N LYS A 195 0.25 14.77 -15.96
CA LYS A 195 1.67 14.80 -16.32
C LYS A 195 2.31 16.08 -15.78
N PRO A 196 3.64 16.09 -15.53
CA PRO A 196 4.34 17.29 -15.08
C PRO A 196 4.05 18.55 -15.92
N SER A 197 3.93 18.42 -17.24
CA SER A 197 3.61 19.54 -18.13
C SER A 197 2.18 20.08 -17.92
N GLU A 198 1.21 19.20 -17.67
CA GLU A 198 -0.19 19.57 -17.42
C GLU A 198 -0.30 20.27 -16.06
N ILE A 199 0.32 19.71 -15.01
CA ILE A 199 0.36 20.33 -13.66
C ILE A 199 0.95 21.74 -13.72
N LEU A 200 2.07 21.90 -14.45
CA LEU A 200 2.74 23.20 -14.57
C LEU A 200 1.95 24.22 -15.42
N GLU A 201 1.20 23.76 -16.43
CA GLU A 201 0.33 24.60 -17.24
C GLU A 201 -0.85 25.14 -16.42
N HIS A 202 -1.50 24.28 -15.64
CA HIS A 202 -2.62 24.67 -14.78
C HIS A 202 -2.18 25.40 -13.50
N ARG A 203 -0.94 25.17 -13.05
CA ARG A 203 -0.42 25.61 -11.73
C ARG A 203 -1.32 25.23 -10.57
N ALA A 204 -2.02 24.10 -10.71
CA ALA A 204 -2.93 23.56 -9.73
C ALA A 204 -3.05 22.05 -9.93
N GLY A 205 -3.40 21.37 -8.85
CA GLY A 205 -3.58 19.92 -8.79
C GLY A 205 -3.81 19.51 -7.34
N ASP A 206 -4.05 18.24 -7.09
CA ASP A 206 -4.25 17.70 -5.75
C ASP A 206 -3.00 16.94 -5.26
N CYS A 207 -3.16 15.97 -4.36
CA CYS A 207 -2.01 15.41 -3.63
C CYS A 207 -1.04 14.60 -4.50
N GLU A 208 -1.54 13.81 -5.46
CA GLU A 208 -0.72 13.03 -6.38
C GLU A 208 0.04 13.92 -7.35
N ASP A 209 -0.57 15.01 -7.82
CA ASP A 209 0.06 15.95 -8.75
C ASP A 209 1.25 16.63 -8.09
N PHE A 210 1.11 17.00 -6.81
CA PHE A 210 2.23 17.50 -6.02
C PHE A 210 3.34 16.44 -5.89
N ALA A 211 2.99 15.17 -5.64
CA ALA A 211 3.97 14.10 -5.54
C ALA A 211 4.69 13.83 -6.87
N ILE A 212 3.96 13.82 -7.99
CA ILE A 212 4.44 13.66 -9.36
C ILE A 212 5.42 14.77 -9.71
N LEU A 213 5.05 16.02 -9.47
CA LEU A 213 5.89 17.16 -9.82
C LEU A 213 7.15 17.24 -8.95
N LYS A 214 7.05 16.90 -7.66
CA LYS A 214 8.22 16.75 -6.76
C LYS A 214 9.14 15.62 -7.23
N MET A 215 8.59 14.49 -7.70
CA MET A 215 9.38 13.38 -8.22
C MET A 215 10.15 13.80 -9.47
N ALA A 216 9.51 14.52 -10.40
CA ALA A 216 10.17 15.06 -11.59
C ALA A 216 11.31 16.02 -11.23
N ALA A 217 11.08 16.93 -10.28
CA ALA A 217 12.11 17.87 -9.83
C ALA A 217 13.30 17.15 -9.17
N LEU A 218 13.04 16.20 -8.27
CA LEU A 218 14.09 15.46 -7.57
C LEU A 218 14.87 14.52 -8.50
N LEU A 219 14.20 13.90 -9.46
CA LEU A 219 14.84 13.06 -10.47
C LEU A 219 15.86 13.89 -11.26
N ARG A 220 15.46 15.07 -11.73
CA ARG A 220 16.36 15.99 -12.44
C ARG A 220 17.46 16.55 -11.54
N ALA A 221 17.18 16.74 -10.25
CA ALA A 221 18.17 17.14 -9.25
C ALA A 221 19.08 15.99 -8.79
N GLY A 222 19.03 14.82 -9.44
CA GLY A 222 19.95 13.71 -9.24
C GLY A 222 19.57 12.73 -8.13
N ILE A 223 18.33 12.75 -7.62
CA ILE A 223 17.83 11.68 -6.75
C ILE A 223 17.50 10.45 -7.61
N PRO A 224 18.02 9.25 -7.29
CA PRO A 224 17.76 8.05 -8.09
C PRO A 224 16.26 7.70 -8.11
N ALA A 225 15.72 7.44 -9.31
CA ALA A 225 14.30 7.09 -9.47
C ALA A 225 13.88 5.89 -8.61
N GLN A 226 14.75 4.89 -8.45
CA GLN A 226 14.50 3.67 -7.69
C GLN A 226 14.42 3.92 -6.17
N SER A 227 14.89 5.08 -5.71
CA SER A 227 14.74 5.49 -4.31
C SER A 227 13.42 6.22 -4.03
N MET A 228 12.67 6.59 -5.08
CA MET A 228 11.46 7.40 -4.96
C MET A 228 10.21 6.56 -5.19
N SER A 229 9.17 6.81 -4.41
CA SER A 229 7.88 6.15 -4.59
C SER A 229 6.74 7.13 -4.38
N LEU A 230 5.79 7.16 -5.31
CA LEU A 230 4.48 7.77 -5.05
C LEU A 230 3.68 6.79 -4.21
N VAL A 231 3.27 7.22 -3.02
CA VAL A 231 2.55 6.37 -2.06
C VAL A 231 1.15 6.90 -1.88
N VAL A 232 0.16 6.06 -2.16
CA VAL A 232 -1.24 6.33 -1.84
C VAL A 232 -1.55 5.68 -0.51
N LEU A 233 -2.18 6.45 0.38
CA LEU A 233 -2.39 6.10 1.77
C LEU A 233 -3.73 6.61 2.29
N GLN A 234 -4.16 6.10 3.44
CA GLN A 234 -5.22 6.68 4.25
C GLN A 234 -4.61 7.53 5.36
N ASP A 235 -4.99 8.80 5.46
CA ASP A 235 -4.69 9.63 6.64
C ASP A 235 -5.79 9.36 7.67
N ARG A 236 -5.50 8.55 8.68
CA ARG A 236 -6.48 8.16 9.71
C ARG A 236 -6.91 9.33 10.59
N ARG A 237 -6.03 10.30 10.79
CA ARG A 237 -6.32 11.49 11.60
C ARG A 237 -7.31 12.41 10.90
N ARG A 238 -7.12 12.62 9.59
CA ARG A 238 -7.97 13.51 8.78
C ARG A 238 -9.10 12.79 8.05
N LYS A 239 -9.11 11.46 8.04
CA LYS A 239 -10.17 10.59 7.51
C LYS A 239 -10.41 10.72 6.00
N PHE A 240 -9.33 10.79 5.22
CA PHE A 240 -9.42 10.80 3.75
C PHE A 240 -8.22 10.06 3.12
N PHE A 241 -8.32 9.76 1.83
CA PHE A 241 -7.21 9.18 1.07
C PHE A 241 -6.27 10.27 0.57
N HIS A 242 -4.98 10.03 0.67
CA HIS A 242 -3.94 11.00 0.39
C HIS A 242 -2.81 10.37 -0.42
N ALA A 243 -2.04 11.19 -1.12
CA ALA A 243 -0.86 10.76 -1.84
C ALA A 243 0.35 11.61 -1.45
N VAL A 244 1.50 10.95 -1.29
CA VAL A 244 2.77 11.60 -0.92
C VAL A 244 3.91 11.04 -1.76
N LEU A 245 5.01 11.79 -1.81
CA LEU A 245 6.27 11.27 -2.35
C LEU A 245 7.15 10.77 -1.21
N SER A 246 7.56 9.52 -1.28
CA SER A 246 8.54 8.90 -0.39
C SER A 246 9.91 8.84 -1.06
N VAL A 247 10.97 9.14 -0.31
CA VAL A 247 12.37 8.95 -0.72
C VAL A 247 13.08 8.03 0.27
N SER A 248 13.32 6.79 -0.16
CA SER A 248 13.92 5.73 0.64
C SER A 248 15.43 5.88 0.78
N THR A 249 15.93 5.65 2.00
CA THR A 249 17.36 5.61 2.33
C THR A 249 17.65 4.40 3.22
N GLY A 250 18.92 4.09 3.47
CA GLY A 250 19.31 3.06 4.44
C GLY A 250 18.86 3.34 5.89
N SER A 251 18.42 4.57 6.19
CA SER A 251 17.96 4.99 7.52
C SER A 251 16.44 5.10 7.66
N GLY A 252 15.69 4.71 6.62
CA GLY A 252 14.24 4.89 6.52
C GLY A 252 13.86 5.83 5.36
N ALA A 253 12.60 6.24 5.31
CA ALA A 253 12.07 7.03 4.21
C ALA A 253 11.75 8.48 4.63
N PHE A 254 12.11 9.43 3.78
CA PHE A 254 11.70 10.83 3.90
C PHE A 254 10.40 11.07 3.12
N ILE A 255 9.46 11.79 3.71
CA ILE A 255 8.13 12.03 3.16
C ILE A 255 7.99 13.49 2.76
N LEU A 256 7.73 13.72 1.49
CA LEU A 256 7.43 15.02 0.91
C LEU A 256 5.92 15.10 0.65
N ASP A 257 5.26 16.02 1.35
CA ASP A 257 3.81 16.09 1.47
C ASP A 257 3.28 17.45 0.97
N SER A 258 2.12 17.48 0.32
CA SER A 258 1.44 18.74 -0.06
C SER A 258 0.83 19.46 1.15
N LEU A 259 0.53 18.73 2.24
CA LEU A 259 -0.06 19.27 3.47
C LEU A 259 0.96 19.98 4.38
N SER A 260 2.26 19.82 4.13
CA SER A 260 3.32 20.35 4.97
C SER A 260 4.58 20.68 4.18
N ASN A 261 5.20 21.82 4.49
CA ASN A 261 6.51 22.17 3.94
C ASN A 261 7.67 21.44 4.64
N ASN A 262 7.46 20.91 5.85
CA ASN A 262 8.45 20.11 6.56
C ASN A 262 8.50 18.69 5.97
N VAL A 263 9.71 18.21 5.67
CA VAL A 263 9.97 16.83 5.24
C VAL A 263 10.17 15.98 6.48
N ALA A 264 9.19 15.12 6.76
CA ALA A 264 9.22 14.21 7.92
C ALA A 264 9.86 12.88 7.55
N MET A 265 10.30 12.11 8.56
CA MET A 265 10.55 10.68 8.36
C MET A 265 9.22 9.93 8.42
N ASP A 266 9.11 8.82 7.71
CA ASP A 266 7.91 7.97 7.70
C ASP A 266 7.51 7.51 9.11
N ARG A 267 8.49 7.18 9.96
CA ARG A 267 8.26 6.82 11.37
C ARG A 267 7.59 7.91 12.21
N ASP A 268 7.66 9.17 11.79
CA ASP A 268 7.08 10.32 12.50
C ASP A 268 5.61 10.57 12.08
N LEU A 269 5.06 9.74 11.19
CA LEU A 269 3.72 9.84 10.62
C LEU A 269 2.88 8.58 10.92
N PRO A 270 2.56 8.28 12.20
CA PRO A 270 1.88 7.04 12.59
C PRO A 270 0.42 6.93 12.10
N ASP A 271 -0.18 8.05 11.72
CA ASP A 271 -1.56 8.10 11.21
C ASP A 271 -1.65 7.79 9.70
N TYR A 272 -0.50 7.70 9.01
CA TYR A 272 -0.45 7.42 7.57
C TYR A 272 -0.39 5.91 7.34
N VAL A 273 -1.44 5.36 6.74
CA VAL A 273 -1.53 3.92 6.44
C VAL A 273 -1.43 3.72 4.93
N PRO A 274 -0.29 3.22 4.42
CA PRO A 274 -0.12 3.05 2.98
C PRO A 274 -1.03 1.93 2.45
N LEU A 275 -1.55 2.15 1.24
CA LEU A 275 -2.43 1.22 0.53
C LEU A 275 -1.68 0.56 -0.63
N TYR A 276 -1.10 1.39 -1.49
CA TYR A 276 -0.28 0.96 -2.61
C TYR A 276 0.75 2.04 -2.94
N SER A 277 1.82 1.65 -3.63
CA SER A 277 2.83 2.60 -4.10
C SER A 277 3.36 2.23 -5.47
N PHE A 278 3.90 3.25 -6.14
CA PHE A 278 4.54 3.14 -7.44
C PHE A 278 5.95 3.69 -7.38
N SER A 279 6.89 2.90 -7.86
CA SER A 279 8.29 3.30 -8.06
C SER A 279 8.72 2.77 -9.41
N THR A 280 9.26 3.65 -10.23
CA THR A 280 9.62 3.32 -11.62
C THR A 280 8.45 2.67 -12.37
N ASP A 281 8.68 1.54 -13.00
CA ASP A 281 7.73 0.68 -13.69
C ASP A 281 7.04 -0.36 -12.78
N ARG A 282 7.22 -0.28 -11.46
CA ARG A 282 6.76 -1.28 -10.50
C ARG A 282 5.70 -0.73 -9.55
N ALA A 283 4.83 -1.62 -9.09
CA ALA A 283 3.78 -1.34 -8.12
C ALA A 283 3.87 -2.29 -6.92
N TRP A 284 3.45 -1.81 -5.75
CA TRP A 284 3.35 -2.59 -4.53
C TRP A 284 2.02 -2.35 -3.84
N ILE A 285 1.45 -3.39 -3.24
CA ILE A 285 0.36 -3.27 -2.27
C ILE A 285 0.97 -3.34 -0.87
N HIS A 286 0.48 -2.48 0.02
CA HIS A 286 0.93 -2.41 1.40
C HIS A 286 -0.05 -3.11 2.35
N GLY A 287 0.49 -3.76 3.38
CA GLY A 287 -0.26 -4.39 4.46
C GLY A 287 0.47 -4.29 5.80
N SER A 288 -0.19 -4.72 6.88
CA SER A 288 0.41 -4.74 8.22
C SER A 288 1.13 -6.06 8.53
N LYS A 289 2.13 -6.03 9.42
CA LYS A 289 2.82 -7.24 9.91
C LYS A 289 1.98 -8.04 10.93
N SER A 290 1.05 -7.39 11.62
CA SER A 290 0.21 -7.99 12.66
C SER A 290 -1.05 -8.59 12.03
N GLY A 291 -0.88 -9.76 11.41
CA GLY A 291 -1.93 -10.41 10.62
C GLY A 291 -2.04 -9.75 9.25
N ALA A 292 -1.98 -10.54 8.19
CA ALA A 292 -2.00 -10.11 6.79
C ALA A 292 -3.33 -9.46 6.38
N GLN A 293 -3.69 -8.35 7.02
CA GLN A 293 -4.78 -7.48 6.64
C GLN A 293 -4.22 -6.44 5.68
N ILE A 294 -4.57 -6.63 4.40
CA ILE A 294 -4.61 -5.54 3.42
C ILE A 294 -5.78 -4.65 3.86
N ALA A 295 -5.66 -3.33 3.72
CA ALA A 295 -6.76 -2.42 4.02
C ALA A 295 -8.03 -2.88 3.26
N ASP A 296 -9.09 -3.19 4.01
CA ASP A 296 -10.40 -3.47 3.42
C ASP A 296 -10.97 -2.13 2.93
N ILE A 297 -11.04 -1.96 1.62
CA ILE A 297 -11.48 -0.72 0.99
C ILE A 297 -12.78 -1.01 0.28
N ALA A 298 -13.87 -0.36 0.71
CA ALA A 298 -15.16 -0.46 0.05
C ALA A 298 -15.04 -0.12 -1.46
N GLY A 299 -15.38 -1.10 -2.31
CA GLY A 299 -15.29 -0.97 -3.78
C GLY A 299 -13.90 -1.27 -4.38
N GLY A 300 -12.90 -1.60 -3.55
CA GLY A 300 -11.54 -1.98 -3.97
C GLY A 300 -10.63 -0.79 -4.31
N PHE A 301 -9.34 -1.07 -4.59
CA PHE A 301 -8.34 -0.02 -4.83
C PHE A 301 -8.63 0.93 -6.00
N SER A 302 -9.50 0.56 -6.94
CA SER A 302 -9.91 1.40 -8.07
C SER A 302 -10.83 2.56 -7.69
N THR A 303 -11.46 2.51 -6.52
CA THR A 303 -12.33 3.60 -6.02
C THR A 303 -11.57 4.63 -5.16
N VAL A 304 -10.29 4.36 -4.87
CA VAL A 304 -9.43 5.28 -4.12
C VAL A 304 -9.08 6.47 -5.01
N ALA A 305 -9.61 7.64 -4.67
CA ALA A 305 -9.27 8.93 -5.23
C ALA A 305 -8.53 9.76 -4.16
N PRO A 306 -7.19 9.79 -4.17
CA PRO A 306 -6.42 10.60 -3.24
C PRO A 306 -6.79 12.08 -3.40
N GLY A 307 -6.77 12.86 -2.32
CA GLY A 307 -6.97 14.32 -2.40
C GLY A 307 -8.41 14.77 -2.61
N GLU A 308 -9.30 13.86 -3.00
CA GLU A 308 -10.74 14.02 -3.03
C GLU A 308 -11.36 13.63 -1.68
N GLY A 309 -11.81 14.63 -0.92
CA GLY A 309 -12.31 14.43 0.45
C GLY A 309 -13.50 13.47 0.57
N SER A 310 -13.23 12.21 0.89
CA SER A 310 -13.80 11.37 1.98
C SER A 310 -13.42 9.92 1.72
N SER A 311 -13.02 9.19 2.78
CA SER A 311 -12.86 7.73 2.70
C SER A 311 -14.25 7.07 2.78
N PRO A 312 -14.59 6.08 1.93
CA PRO A 312 -15.92 5.50 1.86
C PRO A 312 -16.35 4.74 3.13
N ASP A 313 -15.43 4.42 4.05
CA ASP A 313 -15.70 3.63 5.26
C ASP A 313 -16.36 4.41 6.41
N LEU A 314 -16.93 5.58 6.15
CA LEU A 314 -17.74 6.32 7.13
C LEU A 314 -19.07 6.76 6.51
N ALA A 315 -19.78 5.85 5.86
CA ALA A 315 -21.23 5.97 5.78
C ALA A 315 -21.79 5.87 7.20
N VAL A 316 -22.04 7.03 7.81
CA VAL A 316 -22.87 7.17 9.01
C VAL A 316 -24.19 6.45 8.72
N THR A 317 -24.43 5.32 9.39
CA THR A 317 -25.77 4.74 9.48
C THR A 317 -26.69 5.85 10.00
N PRO A 318 -27.75 6.26 9.28
CA PRO A 318 -28.71 7.18 9.85
C PRO A 318 -29.34 6.47 11.04
N GLU A 319 -29.26 7.08 12.23
CA GLU A 319 -30.11 6.70 13.35
C GLU A 319 -31.56 6.73 12.86
N ILE A 320 -32.19 5.56 12.85
CA ILE A 320 -33.62 5.45 12.69
C ILE A 320 -34.21 6.12 13.93
N SER A 321 -34.70 7.35 13.81
CA SER A 321 -35.52 7.95 14.85
C SER A 321 -36.84 7.20 14.88
N ASP A 322 -36.96 6.26 15.81
CA ASP A 322 -38.23 5.69 16.21
C ASP A 322 -39.06 6.81 16.84
N SER A 323 -39.92 7.44 16.04
CA SER A 323 -40.95 8.35 16.53
C SER A 323 -42.22 7.55 16.79
N GLY A 324 -42.21 6.85 17.92
CA GLY A 324 -43.44 6.44 18.56
C GLY A 324 -44.20 7.67 19.03
N ALA A 325 -45.37 7.92 18.44
CA ALA A 325 -46.38 8.81 19.02
C ALA A 325 -47.79 8.28 18.68
N LYS A 326 -48.35 7.59 19.67
CA LYS A 326 -49.77 7.45 20.08
C LYS A 326 -50.84 7.23 19.02
#